data_AF-A0A820L2Z9-F1
#
_entry.id   AF-A0A820L2Z9-F1
#
_cell.length_a   1.000
_cell.length_b   1.000
_cell.length_c   1.000
_cell.angle_alpha   90.00
_cell.angle_beta   90.00
_cell.angle_gamma   90.00
#
_symmetry.space_group_name_H-M   'P 1'
#
loop_
_entity.id
_entity.type
_entity.pdbx_description
1 polymer ?
#
loop_
_entity_poly.entity_id
_entity_poly.type
_entity_poly.pdbx_seq_one_letter_code
_entity_poly.pdbx_strand_id
1 'polypeptide(L)'
;MGKYSKALSSHERSLEIKKIALPPNHPDLASSYNNIGSVYNNMGEYSKALSSYERSLEIKKIALPPNHPSLAGSYNNIGMVYDNMGEYSPMLL
;
A
#
# COMPACT_ATOMS: atom_id res chain seq x y z
N MET A 1 5.85 17.32 -6.71
CA MET A 1 4.53 17.22 -6.05
C MET A 1 3.37 16.95 -7.02
N GLY A 2 3.21 17.68 -8.14
CA GLY A 2 2.04 17.53 -9.02
C GLY A 2 1.81 16.16 -9.70
N LYS A 3 2.86 15.37 -9.97
CA LYS A 3 2.71 14.02 -10.56
C LYS A 3 2.16 13.01 -9.54
N TYR A 4 2.62 13.06 -8.29
CA TYR A 4 2.15 12.17 -7.23
C TYR A 4 0.69 12.43 -6.86
N SER A 5 0.26 13.70 -6.77
CA SER A 5 -1.15 14.02 -6.52
C SER A 5 -2.07 13.49 -7.63
N LYS A 6 -1.66 13.58 -8.91
CA LYS A 6 -2.41 12.98 -10.03
C LYS A 6 -2.46 11.46 -9.95
N ALA A 7 -1.35 10.82 -9.57
CA ALA A 7 -1.29 9.37 -9.37
C ALA A 7 -2.21 8.92 -8.23
N LEU A 8 -2.16 9.59 -7.06
CA LEU A 8 -3.03 9.32 -5.92
C LEU A 8 -4.51 9.45 -6.33
N SER A 9 -4.89 10.58 -6.92
CA SER A 9 -6.28 10.81 -7.35
C SER A 9 -6.78 9.72 -8.31
N SER A 10 -5.93 9.27 -9.24
CA SER A 10 -6.28 8.20 -10.18
C SER A 10 -6.46 6.85 -9.48
N HIS A 11 -5.57 6.50 -8.55
CA HIS A 11 -5.66 5.26 -7.78
C HIS A 11 -6.82 5.26 -6.79
N GLU A 12 -7.09 6.38 -6.12
CA GLU A 12 -8.24 6.56 -5.22
C GLU A 12 -9.56 6.42 -5.97
N ARG A 13 -9.68 7.03 -7.15
CA ARG A 13 -10.87 6.87 -8.00
C ARG A 13 -11.05 5.42 -8.45
N SER A 14 -9.98 4.73 -8.83
CA SER A 14 -10.03 3.29 -9.14
C SER A 14 -10.46 2.47 -7.93
N LEU A 15 -9.97 2.80 -6.73
CA LEU A 15 -10.33 2.10 -5.50
C LEU A 15 -11.81 2.28 -5.17
N GLU A 16 -12.33 3.49 -5.32
CA GLU A 16 -13.74 3.81 -5.09
C GLU A 16 -14.67 2.99 -5.99
N ILE A 17 -14.38 2.93 -7.30
CA ILE A 17 -15.13 2.12 -8.25
C ILE A 17 -15.10 0.64 -7.86
N LYS A 18 -13.91 0.12 -7.52
CA LYS A 18 -13.75 -1.28 -7.10
C LYS A 18 -14.49 -1.61 -5.80
N LYS A 19 -14.56 -0.68 -4.84
CA LYS A 19 -15.31 -0.87 -3.58
C LYS A 19 -16.81 -1.01 -3.82
N ILE A 20 -17.35 -0.38 -4.87
CA ILE A 20 -18.75 -0.50 -5.26
C ILE A 20 -18.99 -1.81 -6.03
N ALA A 21 -18.07 -2.18 -6.92
CA ALA A 21 -18.25 -3.29 -7.85
C ALA A 21 -17.88 -4.67 -7.28
N LEU A 22 -17.03 -4.73 -6.24
CA LEU A 22 -16.41 -5.97 -5.79
C LEU A 22 -16.66 -6.25 -4.30
N PRO A 23 -16.67 -7.54 -3.90
CA PRO A 23 -16.68 -7.91 -2.49
C PRO A 23 -15.51 -7.27 -1.71
N PRO A 24 -15.67 -6.98 -0.41
CA PRO A 24 -14.64 -6.30 0.40
C PRO A 24 -13.28 -7.00 0.48
N ASN A 25 -13.24 -8.31 0.24
CA ASN A 25 -12.03 -9.13 0.26
C ASN A 25 -11.48 -9.41 -1.16
N HIS A 26 -11.98 -8.76 -2.21
CA HIS A 26 -11.50 -9.04 -3.56
C HIS A 26 -10.03 -8.60 -3.74
N PRO A 27 -9.14 -9.44 -4.30
CA PRO A 27 -7.71 -9.14 -4.46
C PRO A 27 -7.41 -7.81 -5.18
N ASP A 28 -8.26 -7.38 -6.11
CA ASP A 28 -8.09 -6.10 -6.82
C ASP A 28 -8.19 -4.86 -5.92
N LEU A 29 -8.90 -4.96 -4.78
CA LEU A 29 -8.89 -3.92 -3.75
C LEU A 29 -7.50 -3.84 -3.11
N ALA A 30 -6.89 -4.98 -2.81
CA ALA A 30 -5.54 -5.04 -2.28
C ALA A 30 -4.51 -4.42 -3.23
N SER A 31 -4.59 -4.73 -4.53
CA SER A 31 -3.72 -4.13 -5.54
C SER A 31 -3.84 -2.61 -5.59
N SER A 32 -5.05 -2.07 -5.39
CA SER A 32 -5.29 -0.63 -5.39
C SER A 32 -4.66 0.04 -4.17
N TYR A 33 -4.83 -0.55 -2.98
CA TYR A 33 -4.17 -0.11 -1.75
C TYR A 33 -2.64 -0.18 -1.85
N ASN A 34 -2.10 -1.23 -2.47
CA ASN A 34 -0.66 -1.36 -2.71
C ASN A 34 -0.10 -0.23 -3.57
N ASN A 35 -0.82 0.16 -4.63
CA ASN A 35 -0.38 1.26 -5.50
C ASN A 35 -0.42 2.61 -4.77
N ILE A 36 -1.46 2.86 -3.98
CA ILE A 36 -1.56 4.06 -3.13
C ILE A 36 -0.39 4.10 -2.13
N GLY A 37 -0.10 2.97 -1.48
CA GLY A 37 1.03 2.84 -0.56
C GLY A 37 2.37 3.15 -1.22
N SER A 38 2.59 2.67 -2.46
CA SER A 38 3.79 2.97 -3.23
C SER A 38 3.94 4.46 -3.54
N VAL A 39 2.85 5.13 -3.91
CA VAL A 39 2.89 6.58 -4.16
C VAL A 39 3.23 7.34 -2.87
N TYR A 40 2.62 6.99 -1.73
CA TYR A 40 2.96 7.63 -0.45
C TYR A 40 4.41 7.37 -0.02
N ASN A 41 4.91 6.15 -0.21
CA ASN A 41 6.31 5.84 0.08
C ASN A 41 7.27 6.70 -0.75
N ASN A 42 7.00 6.84 -2.05
CA ASN A 42 7.80 7.69 -2.94
C ASN A 42 7.69 9.20 -2.62
N MET A 43 6.68 9.61 -1.85
CA MET A 43 6.53 10.96 -1.33
C MET A 43 7.23 11.18 0.02
N GLY A 44 7.76 10.13 0.65
CA GLY A 44 8.27 10.18 2.03
C GLY A 44 7.17 10.19 3.10
N GLU A 45 5.91 9.98 2.70
CA GLU A 45 4.73 9.96 3.58
C GLU A 45 4.56 8.57 4.21
N TYR A 46 5.57 8.11 4.95
CA TYR A 46 5.71 6.71 5.36
C TYR A 46 4.54 6.17 6.19
N SER A 47 3.96 6.98 7.09
CA SER A 47 2.80 6.56 7.88
C SER A 47 1.57 6.25 7.01
N LYS A 48 1.36 7.03 5.93
CA LYS A 48 0.26 6.79 4.97
C LYS A 48 0.56 5.59 4.07
N ALA A 49 1.84 5.39 3.74
CA ALA A 49 2.29 4.22 2.99
C ALA A 49 2.04 2.92 3.78
N LEU A 50 2.45 2.87 5.04
CA LEU A 50 2.22 1.74 5.94
C LEU A 50 0.74 1.40 6.03
N SER A 51 -0.11 2.38 6.36
CA SER A 51 -1.56 2.18 6.47
C SER A 51 -2.16 1.58 5.19
N SER A 52 -1.70 2.03 4.02
CA SER A 52 -2.15 1.50 2.73
C SER A 52 -1.67 0.06 2.49
N TYR A 53 -0.39 -0.24 2.75
CA TYR A 53 0.15 -1.59 2.58
C TYR A 53 -0.43 -2.60 3.57
N GLU A 54 -0.67 -2.21 4.81
CA GLU A 54 -1.34 -3.04 5.82
C GLU A 54 -2.76 -3.39 5.40
N ARG A 55 -3.52 -2.41 4.88
CA ARG A 55 -4.86 -2.69 4.35
C ARG A 55 -4.83 -3.62 3.15
N SER A 56 -3.83 -3.48 2.27
CA SER A 56 -3.60 -4.46 1.19
C SER A 56 -3.30 -5.86 1.74
N LEU A 57 -2.49 -5.97 2.79
CA LEU A 57 -2.11 -7.25 3.38
C LEU A 57 -3.30 -7.94 4.04
N GLU A 58 -4.14 -7.19 4.77
CA GLU A 58 -5.36 -7.71 5.40
C GLU A 58 -6.30 -8.36 4.37
N ILE A 59 -6.57 -7.66 3.27
CA ILE A 59 -7.41 -8.19 2.18
C ILE A 59 -6.80 -9.47 1.60
N LYS A 60 -5.48 -9.47 1.32
CA LYS A 60 -4.79 -10.65 0.77
C LYS A 60 -4.82 -11.84 1.74
N LYS A 61 -4.70 -11.62 3.06
CA LYS A 61 -4.77 -12.68 4.08
C LYS A 61 -6.14 -13.37 4.11
N ILE A 62 -7.20 -12.63 3.79
CA ILE A 62 -8.57 -13.20 3.70
C ILE A 62 -8.76 -13.91 2.35
N ALA A 63 -8.22 -13.36 1.27
CA ALA A 63 -8.50 -13.82 -0.09
C ALA A 63 -7.61 -14.99 -0.56
N LEU A 64 -6.45 -15.19 0.05
CA LEU A 64 -5.40 -16.09 -0.46
C LEU A 64 -4.97 -17.12 0.60
N PRO A 65 -4.45 -18.28 0.18
CA PRO A 65 -3.80 -19.23 1.09
C PRO A 65 -2.63 -18.60 1.85
N PRO A 66 -2.33 -19.03 3.09
CA PRO A 66 -1.27 -18.45 3.92
C PRO A 66 0.15 -18.48 3.31
N ASN A 67 0.41 -19.38 2.37
CA ASN A 67 1.70 -19.54 1.69
C ASN A 67 1.75 -18.86 0.31
N HIS A 68 0.75 -18.03 -0.03
CA HIS A 68 0.70 -17.38 -1.34
C HIS A 68 1.82 -16.33 -1.48
N PRO A 69 2.63 -16.34 -2.57
CA PRO A 69 3.77 -15.41 -2.74
C PRO A 69 3.41 -13.92 -2.65
N SER A 70 2.20 -13.54 -3.02
CA SER A 70 1.73 -12.15 -2.89
C SER A 70 1.67 -11.63 -1.45
N LEU A 71 1.62 -12.51 -0.44
CA LEU A 71 1.75 -12.13 0.97
C LEU A 71 3.19 -11.73 1.29
N ALA A 72 4.19 -12.49 0.81
CA ALA A 72 5.60 -12.14 0.95
C ALA A 72 5.91 -10.77 0.32
N GLY A 73 5.36 -10.48 -0.86
CA GLY A 73 5.49 -9.16 -1.49
C GLY A 73 4.89 -8.02 -0.65
N SER A 74 3.77 -8.25 0.03
CA SER A 74 3.20 -7.25 0.94
C SER A 74 4.08 -7.01 2.17
N TYR A 75 4.64 -8.06 2.77
CA TYR A 75 5.58 -7.91 3.88
C TYR A 75 6.87 -7.19 3.45
N ASN A 76 7.37 -7.49 2.25
CA ASN A 76 8.53 -6.80 1.68
C ASN A 76 8.28 -5.29 1.53
N ASN A 77 7.12 -4.89 1.01
CA ASN A 77 6.78 -3.47 0.87
C ASN A 77 6.68 -2.76 2.22
N ILE A 78 6.16 -3.42 3.25
CA ILE A 78 6.12 -2.88 4.62
C ILE A 78 7.53 -2.74 5.19
N GLY A 79 8.38 -3.75 5.03
CA GLY A 79 9.79 -3.72 5.43
C GLY A 79 10.55 -2.57 4.77
N MET A 80 10.39 -2.39 3.46
CA MET A 80 10.99 -1.27 2.73
C MET A 80 10.56 0.11 3.27
N VAL A 81 9.31 0.25 3.73
CA VAL A 81 8.88 1.52 4.34
C VAL A 81 9.60 1.75 5.67
N TYR A 82 9.77 0.72 6.50
CA TYR A 82 10.53 0.84 7.74
C TYR A 82 12.01 1.14 7.49
N ASP A 83 12.63 0.51 6.48
CA ASP A 83 14.00 0.81 6.08
C ASP A 83 14.13 2.28 5.66
N ASN A 84 13.22 2.77 4.81
CA ASN A 84 13.17 4.18 4.43
C ASN A 84 12.92 5.09 5.65
N MET A 85 12.10 4.71 6.62
CA MET A 85 11.93 5.50 7.85
C MET A 85 13.21 5.55 8.70
N GLY A 86 14.02 4.49 8.68
CA GLY A 86 15.32 4.43 9.35
C GLY A 86 16.37 5.29 8.67
N GLU A 87 16.38 5.34 7.34
CA GLU A 87 17.26 6.25 6.57
C GLU A 87 16.87 7.73 6.73
N TYR A 88 15.59 8.02 6.94
CA TYR A 88 15.07 9.38 7.10
C TYR A 88 14.83 9.80 8.55
N SER A 89 15.15 8.94 9.53
CA SER A 89 15.36 9.35 10.91
C SER A 89 16.79 9.85 11.00
N PRO A 90 17.08 11.16 10.91
CA PRO A 90 18.42 11.61 11.20
C PRO A 90 18.68 11.17 12.62
N MET A 91 19.76 10.41 12.82
CA MET A 91 20.34 10.15 14.13
C MET A 91 20.33 11.46 14.91
N LEU A 92 19.35 11.64 15.81
CA LEU A 92 19.34 12.70 16.79
C LEU A 92 20.43 12.32 17.79
N LEU A 93 21.66 12.74 17.49
CA LEU A 93 22.74 12.89 18.44
C LEU A 93 22.40 14.05 19.39
#